data_AF-A0A517U1M7-F1
#
_entry.id   AF-A0A517U1M7-F1
#
_cell.length_a   1.000
_cell.length_b   1.000
_cell.length_c   1.000
_cell.angle_alpha   90.00
_cell.angle_beta   90.00
_cell.angle_gamma   90.00
#
_symmetry.space_group_name_H-M   'P 1'
#
loop_
_entity.id
_entity.type
_entity.pdbx_description
1 polymer ?
#
loop_
_entity_poly.entity_id
_entity_poly.type
_entity_poly.pdbx_seq_one_letter_code
_entity_poly.pdbx_strand_id
1 'polypeptide(L)'
;MSIASWLKEEVTIEEFEREYALELAKHPSFARSWRSLLTRMKPGDSLRMWKNPPKWWKRGLGWGGIAIVRNGKVVDFLGTVRGWN
;
A
#
# COMPACT_ATOMS: atom_id res chain seq x y z
N MET A 1 -2.37 -17.59 1.74
CA MET A 1 -1.47 -16.57 2.34
C MET A 1 -2.17 -15.23 2.23
N SER A 2 -2.32 -14.49 3.33
CA SER A 2 -2.98 -13.18 3.34
C SER A 2 -1.96 -12.04 3.30
N ILE A 3 -2.40 -10.84 2.92
CA ILE A 3 -1.58 -9.61 2.92
C ILE A 3 -0.98 -9.34 4.31
N ALA A 4 -1.69 -9.73 5.37
CA ALA A 4 -1.22 -9.60 6.76
C ALA A 4 0.16 -10.26 6.98
N SER A 5 0.45 -11.37 6.31
CA SER A 5 1.75 -12.06 6.40
C SER A 5 2.90 -11.31 5.71
N TRP A 6 2.59 -10.24 4.97
CA TRP A 6 3.53 -9.48 4.15
C TRP A 6 3.59 -8.00 4.53
N LEU A 7 2.94 -7.63 5.63
CA LEU A 7 3.04 -6.28 6.19
C LEU A 7 4.50 -5.99 6.57
N LYS A 8 4.89 -4.76 6.29
CA LYS A 8 6.19 -4.17 6.56
C LYS A 8 6.02 -3.02 7.53
N GLU A 9 6.94 -2.09 7.45
CA GLU A 9 6.99 -0.89 8.26
C GLU A 9 5.70 -0.09 8.15
N GLU A 10 5.37 0.55 9.26
CA GLU A 10 4.34 1.55 9.33
C GLU A 10 4.81 2.80 8.59
N VAL A 11 3.89 3.47 7.92
CA VAL A 11 4.18 4.65 7.10
C VAL A 11 3.11 5.70 7.35
N THR A 12 3.48 6.97 7.40
CA THR A 12 2.49 8.04 7.48
C THR A 12 1.90 8.36 6.10
N ILE A 13 0.81 9.12 6.09
CA ILE A 13 0.22 9.64 4.85
C ILE A 13 1.25 10.49 4.11
N GLU A 14 1.95 11.37 4.81
CA GLU A 14 2.93 12.30 4.25
C GLU A 14 4.16 11.57 3.70
N GLU A 15 4.63 10.53 4.39
CA GLU A 15 5.74 9.71 3.90
C GLU A 15 5.37 8.99 2.61
N PHE A 16 4.18 8.39 2.56
CA PHE A 16 3.67 7.74 1.36
C PHE A 16 3.45 8.75 0.23
N GLU A 17 2.82 9.88 0.48
CA GLU A 17 2.59 10.88 -0.56
C GLU A 17 3.89 11.48 -1.08
N ARG A 18 4.92 11.61 -0.24
CA ARG A 18 6.26 12.04 -0.65
C ARG A 18 6.96 10.99 -1.53
N GLU A 19 6.94 9.72 -1.12
CA GLU A 19 7.59 8.64 -1.87
C GLU A 19 6.88 8.37 -3.22
N TYR A 20 5.55 8.47 -3.25
CA TYR A 20 4.72 8.15 -4.42
C TYR A 20 4.19 9.41 -5.14
N ALA A 21 4.81 10.57 -4.91
CA ALA A 21 4.33 11.86 -5.43
C ALA A 21 4.20 11.85 -6.96
N LEU A 22 5.18 11.24 -7.64
CA LEU A 22 5.23 11.16 -9.09
C LEU A 22 4.10 10.30 -9.65
N GLU A 23 3.81 9.18 -8.99
CA GLU A 23 2.79 8.21 -9.37
C GLU A 23 1.39 8.77 -9.11
N LEU A 24 1.21 9.44 -7.98
CA LEU A 24 -0.02 10.16 -7.68
C LEU A 24 -0.28 11.26 -8.71
N ALA A 25 0.76 11.94 -9.21
CA ALA A 25 0.62 12.94 -10.26
C ALA A 25 0.35 12.32 -11.64
N LYS A 26 1.06 11.25 -12.01
CA LYS A 26 0.98 10.61 -13.33
C LYS A 26 -0.21 9.69 -13.53
N HIS A 27 -0.77 9.14 -12.45
CA HIS A 27 -1.82 8.11 -12.51
C HIS A 27 -3.07 8.56 -11.74
N PRO A 28 -4.00 9.31 -12.38
CA PRO A 28 -5.20 9.82 -11.72
C PRO A 28 -6.07 8.75 -11.07
N SER A 29 -6.16 7.55 -11.67
CA SER A 29 -6.89 6.41 -11.10
C SER A 29 -6.25 5.91 -9.80
N PHE A 30 -4.92 5.91 -9.73
CA PHE A 30 -4.18 5.56 -8.52
C PHE A 30 -4.39 6.62 -7.44
N ALA A 31 -4.26 7.91 -7.78
CA ALA A 31 -4.54 9.00 -6.84
C ALA A 31 -5.98 8.99 -6.31
N ARG A 32 -6.97 8.67 -7.15
CA ARG A 32 -8.37 8.50 -6.72
C ARG A 32 -8.52 7.32 -5.76
N SER A 33 -7.87 6.19 -6.07
CA SER A 33 -7.91 5.00 -5.22
C SER A 33 -7.21 5.25 -3.88
N TRP A 34 -6.09 5.98 -3.88
CA TRP A 34 -5.41 6.45 -2.68
C TRP A 34 -6.30 7.32 -1.80
N ARG A 35 -6.89 8.38 -2.37
CA ARG A 35 -7.84 9.24 -1.63
C ARG A 35 -9.03 8.43 -1.10
N SER A 36 -9.56 7.50 -1.89
CA SER A 36 -10.66 6.62 -1.46
C SER A 36 -10.24 5.60 -0.37
N LEU A 37 -8.97 5.23 -0.27
CA LEU A 37 -8.46 4.41 0.82
C LEU A 37 -8.44 5.25 2.10
N LEU A 38 -7.89 6.47 2.04
CA LEU A 38 -7.78 7.37 3.19
C LEU A 38 -9.15 7.70 3.83
N THR A 39 -10.22 7.83 3.04
CA THR A 39 -11.57 8.07 3.59
C THR A 39 -12.12 6.92 4.45
N ARG A 40 -11.50 5.74 4.39
CA ARG A 40 -11.89 4.55 5.16
C ARG A 40 -11.11 4.40 6.47
N MET A 41 -10.10 5.24 6.67
CA MET A 41 -9.35 5.29 7.93
C MET A 41 -10.24 5.80 9.07
N LYS A 42 -10.00 5.25 10.25
CA LYS A 42 -10.61 5.66 11.52
C LYS A 42 -9.52 6.01 12.52
N PRO A 43 -9.84 6.80 13.57
CA PRO A 43 -8.92 7.01 14.67
C PRO A 43 -8.40 5.68 15.25
N GLY A 44 -7.08 5.56 15.38
CA GLY A 44 -6.40 4.33 15.83
C GLY A 44 -6.03 3.35 14.73
N ASP A 45 -6.38 3.62 13.47
CA ASP A 45 -5.84 2.87 12.34
C ASP A 45 -4.39 3.26 12.05
N SER A 46 -3.61 2.30 11.57
CA SER A 46 -2.26 2.52 11.03
C SER A 46 -2.22 2.20 9.55
N LEU A 47 -1.31 2.84 8.82
CA LEU A 47 -0.99 2.52 7.44
C LEU A 47 0.30 1.71 7.40
N ARG A 48 0.29 0.59 6.68
CA ARG A 48 1.47 -0.27 6.56
C ARG A 48 1.75 -0.63 5.12
N MET A 49 3.02 -0.56 4.75
CA MET A 49 3.47 -1.09 3.48
C MET A 49 3.33 -2.61 3.47
N TRP A 50 3.05 -3.19 2.32
CA TRP A 50 3.08 -4.64 2.14
C TRP A 50 3.77 -5.00 0.84
N LYS A 51 4.50 -6.11 0.85
CA LYS A 51 5.22 -6.60 -0.33
C LYS A 51 5.27 -8.11 -0.32
N ASN A 52 4.77 -8.74 -1.37
CA ASN A 52 4.81 -10.19 -1.47
C ASN A 52 6.28 -10.71 -1.57
N PRO A 53 6.55 -11.97 -1.21
CA PRO A 53 7.92 -12.47 -1.07
C PRO A 53 8.79 -12.33 -2.33
N PRO A 54 10.13 -12.21 -2.19
CA PRO A 54 11.06 -11.98 -3.32
C PRO A 54 10.94 -12.99 -4.46
N LYS A 55 10.55 -14.24 -4.18
CA LYS A 55 10.35 -15.28 -5.20
C LYS A 55 9.33 -14.90 -6.29
N TRP A 56 8.35 -14.06 -5.95
CA TRP A 56 7.32 -13.62 -6.88
C TRP A 56 7.83 -12.48 -7.78
N TRP A 57 8.63 -11.59 -7.23
CA TRP A 57 9.31 -10.53 -7.97
C TRP A 57 10.29 -11.09 -9.01
N LYS A 58 11.08 -12.12 -8.65
CA LYS A 58 11.97 -12.85 -9.57
C LYS A 58 11.25 -13.45 -10.78
N ARG A 59 9.93 -13.64 -10.70
CA ARG A 59 9.08 -14.19 -11.77
C ARG A 59 8.28 -13.12 -12.52
N GLY A 60 8.52 -11.83 -12.26
CA GLY A 60 7.71 -10.74 -12.82
C GLY A 60 6.28 -10.65 -12.26
N LEU A 61 6.01 -11.38 -11.17
CA LEU A 61 4.72 -11.49 -10.51
C LEU A 61 4.79 -10.87 -9.10
N GLY A 62 5.63 -9.87 -8.90
CA GLY A 62 5.75 -9.11 -7.66
C GLY A 62 4.60 -8.11 -7.47
N TRP A 63 4.09 -7.99 -6.25
CA TRP A 63 2.99 -7.09 -5.89
C TRP A 63 3.30 -6.48 -4.52
N GLY A 64 2.94 -5.22 -4.36
CA GLY A 64 3.02 -4.51 -3.10
C GLY A 64 2.04 -3.35 -3.08
N GLY A 65 2.08 -2.61 -1.99
CA GLY A 65 1.32 -1.39 -1.83
C GLY A 65 1.15 -1.04 -0.37
N ILE A 66 0.02 -0.44 -0.05
CA ILE A 66 -0.30 0.07 1.29
C ILE A 66 -1.59 -0.54 1.81
N ALA A 67 -1.68 -0.76 3.11
CA ALA A 67 -2.82 -1.38 3.77
C ALA A 67 -3.21 -0.58 5.02
N ILE A 68 -4.52 -0.49 5.28
CA ILE A 68 -5.05 0.00 6.55
C ILE A 68 -5.07 -1.17 7.53
N VAL A 69 -4.46 -0.99 8.69
CA VAL A 69 -4.42 -1.96 9.77
C VAL A 69 -5.17 -1.40 10.98
N ARG A 70 -6.22 -2.12 11.39
CA ARG A 70 -7.07 -1.80 12.56
C ARG A 70 -7.04 -2.98 13.52
N ASN A 71 -6.65 -2.74 14.78
CA ASN A 71 -6.55 -3.79 15.81
C ASN A 71 -5.75 -5.02 15.33
N GLY A 72 -4.62 -4.76 14.64
CA GLY A 72 -3.74 -5.81 14.09
C GLY A 72 -4.26 -6.54 12.86
N LYS A 73 -5.40 -6.13 12.28
CA LYS A 73 -6.01 -6.76 11.10
C LYS A 73 -5.99 -5.81 9.90
N VAL A 74 -5.66 -6.33 8.73
CA VAL A 74 -5.83 -5.61 7.46
C VAL A 74 -7.33 -5.47 7.19
N VAL A 75 -7.80 -4.23 7.11
CA VAL A 75 -9.22 -3.92 6.83
C VAL A 75 -9.46 -3.40 5.42
N ASP A 76 -8.43 -2.85 4.79
CA ASP A 76 -8.46 -2.45 3.37
C ASP A 76 -7.02 -2.33 2.84
N PHE A 77 -6.85 -2.32 1.52
CA PHE A 77 -5.54 -2.17 0.89
C PHE A 77 -5.63 -1.58 -0.52
N LEU A 78 -4.56 -0.92 -0.92
CA LEU A 78 -4.32 -0.44 -2.27
C LEU A 78 -3.04 -1.07 -2.79
N GLY A 79 -3.15 -1.77 -3.93
CA GLY A 79 -1.97 -2.20 -4.68
C GLY A 79 -1.37 -1.03 -5.44
N THR A 80 -0.05 -0.90 -5.38
CA THR A 80 0.70 -0.01 -6.28
C THR A 80 0.95 -0.74 -7.60
N VAL A 81 0.89 -0.02 -8.72
CA VAL A 81 0.99 -0.64 -10.06
C VAL A 81 2.38 -1.27 -10.25
N ARG A 82 2.44 -2.43 -10.92
CA ARG A 82 3.65 -3.21 -11.28
C ARG A 82 4.86 -2.34 -11.67
N GLY A 83 6.05 -2.71 -11.20
CA GLY A 83 7.33 -2.24 -11.78
C GLY A 83 8.30 -1.53 -10.84
N TRP A 84 8.30 -1.86 -9.54
CA TRP A 84 9.20 -1.23 -8.57
C TRP A 84 10.45 -2.10 -8.39
N ASN A 85 11.43 -1.87 -9.27
CA ASN A 85 12.85 -2.14 -9.00
C ASN A 85 13.49 -0.86 -8.47
#